data_AF-A0A2D5UKA2-F1
#
_entry.id   AF-A0A2D5UKA2-F1
#
_cell.length_a   1.000
_cell.length_b   1.000
_cell.length_c   1.000
_cell.angle_alpha   90.00
_cell.angle_beta   90.00
_cell.angle_gamma   90.00
#
_symmetry.space_group_name_H-M   'P 1'
#
loop_
_entity.id
_entity.type
_entity.pdbx_description
1 polymer ?
#
loop_
_entity_poly.entity_id
_entity_poly.type
_entity_poly.pdbx_seq_one_letter_code
_entity_poly.pdbx_strand_id
1 'polypeptide(L)' 'MIQYTGWIGTPEIIIIVVIVLLLFGGKKIPELMRGVGKGIKEFKGGIAEDSDKKEGSDKKEDKNSEETKTDK' A
#
# COMPACT_ATOMS: atom_id res chain seq x y z
N MET A 1 -1.76 3.06 39.46
CA MET A 1 -0.38 3.29 38.96
C MET A 1 0.00 2.26 37.88
N ILE A 2 -0.89 1.95 36.92
CA ILE A 2 -0.60 0.94 35.85
C ILE A 2 -1.10 1.42 34.46
N GLN A 3 -1.64 2.63 34.32
CA GLN A 3 -2.27 3.08 33.05
C GLN A 3 -1.29 3.60 31.97
N TYR A 4 0.02 3.66 32.21
CA TYR A 4 0.97 4.31 31.29
C TYR A 4 1.73 3.38 30.33
N THR A 5 1.65 2.05 30.48
CA THR A 5 2.50 1.13 29.69
C THR A 5 1.89 0.57 28.41
N GLY A 6 0.62 0.87 28.13
CA GLY A 6 -0.10 0.39 26.93
C GLY A 6 -0.12 1.38 25.77
N TRP A 7 0.43 2.57 25.96
CA TRP A 7 0.28 3.70 25.03
C TRP A 7 1.64 4.23 24.53
N ILE A 8 2.76 3.54 24.71
CA ILE A 8 4.10 4.11 24.40
C ILE A 8 4.61 3.75 22.99
N GLY A 9 3.71 3.44 22.04
CA GLY A 9 4.12 3.14 20.66
C GLY A 9 3.19 3.75 19.64
N THR A 10 1.89 3.47 19.77
CA THR A 10 0.88 3.95 18.83
C THR A 10 0.68 5.48 18.78
N PRO A 11 0.67 6.25 19.90
CA PRO A 11 0.36 7.67 19.84
C PRO A 11 1.55 8.49 19.33
N GLU A 12 2.77 8.01 19.55
CA GLU A 12 4.00 8.66 19.11
C GLU A 12 4.11 8.56 17.59
N ILE A 13 3.78 7.38 17.03
CA ILE A 13 3.63 7.19 15.59
C ILE A 13 2.50 8.08 15.04
N ILE A 14 1.35 8.15 15.71
CA ILE A 14 0.25 9.04 15.30
C ILE A 14 0.68 10.50 15.28
N ILE A 15 1.41 10.98 16.31
CA ILE A 15 1.89 12.36 16.37
C ILE A 15 2.82 12.68 15.19
N ILE A 16 3.73 11.76 14.85
CA ILE A 16 4.66 11.90 13.73
C ILE A 16 3.88 11.95 12.41
N VAL A 17 2.93 11.03 12.23
CA VAL A 17 2.08 10.97 11.03
C VAL A 17 1.27 12.26 10.87
N VAL A 18 0.73 12.82 11.95
CA VAL A 18 0.00 14.09 11.94
C VAL A 18 0.91 15.26 11.54
N ILE A 19 2.13 15.34 12.06
CA ILE A 19 3.09 16.39 11.68
C ILE A 19 3.45 16.28 10.19
N VAL A 20 3.76 15.07 9.71
CA VAL A 20 4.04 14.81 8.29
C VAL A 20 2.84 15.16 7.42
N LEU A 21 1.62 14.83 7.85
CA LEU A 21 0.37 15.19 7.17
C LEU A 21 0.14 16.69 7.11
N LEU A 22 0.54 17.46 8.13
CA LEU A 22 0.45 18.92 8.11
C LEU A 22 1.48 19.55 7.15
N LEU A 23 2.69 19.02 7.10
CA LEU A 23 3.76 19.52 6.22
C LEU A 23 3.51 19.17 4.74
N PHE A 24 3.12 17.93 4.45
CA PHE A 24 2.95 17.44 3.08
C PHE A 24 1.49 17.47 2.60
N GLY A 25 0.53 17.60 3.51
CA GLY A 25 -0.90 17.52 3.22
C GLY A 25 -1.42 16.09 3.08
N GLY A 26 -2.70 15.87 3.44
CA GLY A 26 -3.37 14.56 3.34
C GLY A 26 -3.46 13.98 1.92
N LYS A 27 -3.24 14.79 0.89
CA LYS A 27 -3.34 14.37 -0.52
C LYS A 27 -2.02 13.80 -1.07
N LYS A 28 -0.87 14.17 -0.52
CA LYS A 28 0.43 13.76 -1.07
C LYS A 28 0.86 12.35 -0.68
N ILE A 29 0.54 11.89 0.53
CA ILE A 29 0.79 10.49 0.95
C ILE A 29 0.10 9.47 0.01
N PRO A 30 -1.22 9.56 -0.28
CA PRO A 30 -1.86 8.60 -1.18
C PRO A 30 -1.42 8.75 -2.64
N GLU A 31 -1.06 9.96 -3.08
CA GLU A 31 -0.51 10.20 -4.43
C GLU A 31 0.85 9.51 -4.61
N LEU A 32 1.76 9.67 -3.63
CA LEU A 32 3.05 8.99 -3.60
C LEU A 32 2.89 7.48 -3.49
N MET A 33 1.99 6.98 -2.63
CA MET A 33 1.73 5.55 -2.47
C MET A 33 1.16 4.92 -3.75
N ARG A 34 0.30 5.63 -4.49
CA ARG A 34 -0.19 5.17 -5.81
C ARG A 34 0.93 5.12 -6.84
N GLY A 35 1.83 6.10 -6.85
CA GLY A 35 3.02 6.10 -7.73
C GLY A 35 3.96 4.94 -7.43
N VAL A 36 4.33 4.77 -6.16
CA VAL A 36 5.19 3.67 -5.69
C VAL A 36 4.53 2.31 -5.92
N GLY A 37 3.24 2.16 -5.65
CA GLY A 37 2.50 0.92 -5.86
C GLY A 37 2.47 0.48 -7.33
N LYS A 38 2.30 1.43 -8.26
CA LYS A 38 2.42 1.14 -9.70
C LYS A 38 3.83 0.70 -10.09
N GLY A 39 4.85 1.42 -9.62
CA GLY A 39 6.25 1.07 -9.88
C GLY A 39 6.62 -0.31 -9.34
N ILE A 40 6.15 -0.66 -8.12
CA ILE A 40 6.36 -2.00 -7.54
C ILE A 40 5.60 -3.07 -8.35
N LYS A 41 4.38 -2.79 -8.82
CA LYS A 41 3.59 -3.73 -9.65
C LYS A 41 4.30 -4.02 -10.99
N GLU A 42 4.76 -2.98 -11.68
CA GLU A 42 5.49 -3.10 -12.94
C GLU A 42 6.84 -3.79 -12.74
N PHE A 43 7.58 -3.44 -11.68
CA PHE A 43 8.85 -4.09 -11.33
C PHE A 43 8.68 -5.58 -11.03
N LYS A 44 7.64 -5.94 -10.27
CA LYS A 44 7.31 -7.34 -9.96
C LYS A 44 6.88 -8.10 -11.21
N GLY A 45 6.09 -7.48 -12.08
CA GLY A 45 5.65 -8.05 -13.36
C GLY A 45 6.82 -8.33 -14.29
N GLY A 46 7.73 -7.36 -14.47
CA GLY A 46 8.93 -7.53 -15.29
C GLY A 46 9.88 -8.61 -14.75
N ILE A 47 10.08 -8.68 -13.43
CA ILE A 47 10.87 -9.75 -12.81
C ILE A 47 10.19 -11.11 -12.97
N ALA A 48 8.87 -11.17 -12.87
CA ALA A 48 8.12 -12.41 -13.08
C ALA A 48 8.24 -12.88 -14.53
N GLU A 49 8.08 -12.01 -15.52
CA GLU A 49 8.27 -12.36 -16.95
C GLU A 49 9.71 -12.82 -17.26
N ASP A 50 10.73 -12.22 -16.63
CA ASP A 50 12.12 -12.66 -16.79
C ASP A 50 12.40 -13.99 -16.07
N SER A 51 11.69 -14.25 -14.97
CA SER A 51 11.79 -15.50 -14.20
C SER A 51 11.02 -16.64 -14.88
N ASP A 52 9.85 -16.37 -15.45
CA ASP A 52 9.04 -17.31 -16.25
C ASP A 52 9.74 -17.72 -17.57
N LYS A 53 10.63 -16.87 -18.10
CA LYS A 53 11.51 -17.27 -19.22
C LYS A 53 12.58 -18.30 -18.81
N LYS A 54 12.84 -18.49 -17.51
CA LYS A 54 13.79 -19.51 -17.01
C LYS A 54 13.12 -20.75 -16.43
N GLU A 55 11.91 -20.66 -15.90
CA GLU A 55 11.17 -21.80 -15.36
C GLU A 55 9.70 -21.69 -15.75
N GLY A 56 9.23 -22.60 -16.59
CA GLY A 56 7.86 -22.58 -17.08
C GLY A 56 6.84 -22.89 -15.98
N SER A 57 5.77 -22.09 -15.97
CA SER A 57 4.44 -22.33 -15.38
C SER A 57 4.21 -21.79 -13.96
N ASP A 58 3.01 -21.21 -13.81
CA ASP A 58 2.29 -20.85 -12.57
C ASP A 58 2.63 -19.51 -11.87
N LYS A 59 1.92 -18.43 -12.27
CA LYS A 59 0.85 -17.88 -11.41
C LYS A 59 -0.07 -16.83 -12.06
N LYS A 60 -1.31 -17.26 -12.16
CA LYS A 60 -2.61 -16.56 -12.12
C LYS A 60 -2.65 -15.35 -11.17
N GLU A 61 -3.37 -14.29 -11.58
CA GLU A 61 -4.44 -13.57 -10.85
C GLU A 61 -4.48 -12.05 -11.12
N ASP A 62 -5.16 -11.64 -12.20
CA ASP A 62 -5.91 -10.37 -12.21
C ASP A 62 -7.39 -10.73 -11.97
N LYS A 63 -7.79 -10.74 -10.69
CA LYS A 63 -9.21 -10.63 -10.31
C LYS A 63 -9.63 -9.18 -10.46
N ASN A 64 -10.13 -8.87 -11.64
CA ASN A 64 -11.10 -7.81 -11.86
C ASN A 64 -12.40 -8.15 -11.10
N SER A 65 -12.69 -7.44 -10.02
CA SER A 65 -14.04 -7.29 -9.48
C SER A 65 -14.07 -6.30 -8.32
N GLU A 66 -14.55 -5.08 -8.55
CA GLU A 66 -15.72 -4.53 -7.85
C GLU A 66 -16.12 -3.17 -8.46
N GLU A 67 -16.91 -3.24 -9.53
CA GLU A 67 -17.92 -2.24 -9.85
C GLU A 67 -19.26 -2.86 -9.42
N THR A 68 -19.79 -2.48 -8.26
CA THR A 68 -21.19 -2.73 -7.89
C THR A 68 -21.89 -1.37 -7.76
N LYS A 69 -22.49 -0.93 -8.86
CA LYS A 69 -23.62 0.00 -8.84
C LYS A 69 -24.80 -0.73 -8.21
N THR A 70 -25.19 -0.32 -7.00
CA THR A 70 -26.49 -0.69 -6.42
C THR A 70 -27.49 0.39 -6.84
N ASP A 71 -28.24 0.11 -7.91
CA ASP A 71 -29.46 0.83 -8.28
C ASP A 71 -30.57 -0.21 -8.41
N LYS A 72 -31.48 -0.23 -7.44
CA LYS A 72 -32.86 -0.69 -7.59
C LYS A 72 -33.74 -0.03 -6.54
#